data_AF-A0A0X3UBK8-F1
#
_entry.id   AF-A0A0X3UBK8-F1
#
_cell.length_a   1.000
_cell.length_b   1.000
_cell.length_c   1.000
_cell.angle_alpha   90.00
_cell.angle_beta   90.00
_cell.angle_gamma   90.00
#
_symmetry.space_group_name_H-M   'P 1'
#
loop_
_entity.id
_entity.type
_entity.pdbx_description
1 polymer ?
#
loop_
_entity_poly.entity_id
_entity_poly.type
_entity_poly.pdbx_seq_one_letter_code
_entity_poly.pdbx_strand_id
1 'polypeptide(L)'
;MDMALAALAEEVEAAFVLEPDLAARVLAAINGVAGDLTIQREDLGSTDKVLSVIYAVKPGWSVTIRGNAAMPNGHWSCTLRKTSASDDDEYIGIGRGPTLPHSLLAALLKALSVSA
;
A
#
# COMPACT_ATOMS: atom_id res chain seq x y z
N MET A 1 -2.63 -7.27 15.02
CA MET A 1 -2.88 -5.95 14.41
C MET A 1 -1.90 -4.95 14.99
N ASP A 2 -0.92 -4.53 14.19
CA ASP A 2 0.06 -3.49 14.48
C ASP A 2 -0.57 -2.11 14.27
N MET A 3 -0.80 -1.41 15.38
CA MET A 3 -1.43 -0.09 15.39
C MET A 3 -0.59 1.00 14.73
N ALA A 4 0.75 0.87 14.73
CA ALA A 4 1.62 1.87 14.14
C ALA A 4 1.57 1.80 12.61
N LEU A 5 1.52 0.59 12.04
CA LEU A 5 1.35 0.39 10.60
C LEU A 5 -0.04 0.84 10.12
N ALA A 6 -1.08 0.56 10.90
CA ALA A 6 -2.43 1.02 10.59
C ALA A 6 -2.52 2.55 10.57
N ALA A 7 -1.99 3.23 11.60
CA ALA A 7 -1.94 4.68 11.66
C ALA A 7 -1.11 5.30 10.51
N LEU A 8 0.05 4.70 10.19
CA LEU A 8 0.87 5.15 9.07
C LEU A 8 0.13 5.04 7.73
N ALA A 9 -0.68 4.00 7.55
CA ALA A 9 -1.51 3.87 6.35
C ALA A 9 -2.56 4.98 6.26
N GLU A 10 -3.23 5.32 7.36
CA GLU A 10 -4.20 6.42 7.41
C GLU A 10 -3.56 7.77 7.08
N GLU A 11 -2.34 8.01 7.58
CA GLU A 11 -1.57 9.21 7.23
C GLU A 11 -1.24 9.27 5.73
N VAL A 12 -0.88 8.14 5.11
CA VAL A 12 -0.65 8.06 3.65
C VAL A 12 -1.94 8.32 2.86
N GLU A 13 -3.10 7.85 3.32
CA GLU A 13 -4.39 8.11 2.67
C GLU A 13 -4.82 9.58 2.76
N ALA A 14 -4.53 10.22 3.89
CA ALA A 14 -4.84 11.63 4.12
C ALA A 14 -3.88 12.58 3.37
N ALA A 15 -2.69 12.11 3.03
CA ALA A 15 -1.68 12.90 2.35
C ALA A 15 -1.98 13.09 0.85
N PHE A 16 -1.91 14.33 0.39
CA PHE A 16 -1.93 14.63 -1.04
C PHE A 16 -0.57 14.37 -1.70
N VAL A 17 0.51 14.52 -0.94
CA VAL A 17 1.90 14.31 -1.32
C VAL A 17 2.61 13.59 -0.18
N LEU A 18 3.48 12.63 -0.50
CA LEU A 18 4.38 12.02 0.48
C LEU A 18 5.53 12.98 0.84
N GLU A 19 5.27 13.81 1.84
CA GLU A 19 6.28 14.70 2.43
C GLU A 19 7.50 13.91 2.94
N PRO A 20 8.69 14.52 3.03
CA PRO A 20 9.92 13.83 3.39
C PRO A 20 9.86 12.92 4.61
N ASP A 21 9.23 13.39 5.68
CA ASP A 21 9.16 12.63 6.93
C ASP A 21 8.20 11.43 6.81
N LEU A 22 7.08 11.61 6.11
CA LEU A 22 6.12 10.54 5.84
C LEU A 22 6.75 9.48 4.92
N ALA A 23 7.43 9.91 3.86
CA ALA A 23 8.14 9.02 2.95
C ALA A 23 9.22 8.20 3.68
N ALA A 24 10.00 8.82 4.58
CA ALA A 24 11.02 8.12 5.36
C ALA A 24 10.43 7.04 6.28
N ARG A 25 9.29 7.32 6.92
CA ARG A 25 8.57 6.34 7.76
C ARG A 25 8.01 5.19 6.96
N VAL A 26 7.44 5.46 5.78
CA VAL A 26 6.95 4.41 4.86
C VAL A 26 8.11 3.53 4.38
N LEU A 27 9.24 4.12 3.98
CA LEU A 27 10.44 3.38 3.60
C LEU A 27 10.94 2.48 4.74
N ALA A 28 11.05 3.02 5.95
CA ALA A 28 11.50 2.26 7.11
C ALA A 28 10.58 1.07 7.41
N ALA A 29 9.26 1.28 7.31
CA ALA A 29 8.28 0.22 7.48
C ALA A 29 8.41 -0.88 6.42
N ILE A 30 8.55 -0.51 5.14
CA ILE A 30 8.65 -1.48 4.04
C ILE A 30 9.97 -2.26 4.11
N ASN A 31 11.10 -1.56 4.24
CA ASN A 31 12.42 -2.19 4.29
C ASN A 31 12.62 -3.02 5.58
N GLY A 32 11.84 -2.76 6.63
CA GLY A 32 11.84 -3.55 7.86
C GLY A 32 11.15 -4.92 7.74
N VAL A 33 10.26 -5.11 6.77
CA VAL A 33 9.48 -6.34 6.60
C VAL A 33 10.23 -7.40 5.77
N ALA A 34 11.03 -6.97 4.80
CA ALA A 34 11.79 -7.89 3.95
C ALA A 34 13.22 -7.35 3.79
N GLY A 35 14.18 -8.01 4.45
CA GLY A 35 15.58 -7.57 4.46
C GLY A 35 16.24 -7.48 3.09
N ASP A 36 15.67 -8.14 2.07
CA ASP A 36 16.18 -8.15 0.70
C ASP A 36 15.51 -7.09 -0.22
N LEU A 37 14.42 -6.45 0.24
CA LEU A 37 13.78 -5.37 -0.50
C LEU A 37 14.45 -4.06 -0.13
N THR A 38 15.36 -3.60 -0.98
CA THR A 38 15.94 -2.26 -0.86
C THR A 38 15.22 -1.33 -1.82
N ILE A 39 14.12 -0.72 -1.35
CA ILE A 39 13.50 0.39 -2.09
C ILE A 39 14.05 1.73 -1.62
N GLN A 40 14.19 2.67 -2.55
CA GLN A 40 14.60 4.05 -2.30
C GLN A 40 13.38 4.98 -2.30
N ARG A 41 13.57 6.22 -1.85
CA ARG A 41 12.48 7.20 -1.74
C ARG A 41 11.77 7.43 -3.07
N GLU A 42 12.54 7.53 -4.14
CA GLU A 42 12.03 7.77 -5.49
C GLU A 42 11.11 6.63 -5.97
N ASP A 43 11.37 5.40 -5.49
CA ASP A 43 10.57 4.22 -5.83
C ASP A 43 9.15 4.28 -5.26
N LEU A 44 8.92 5.02 -4.17
CA LEU A 44 7.58 5.19 -3.58
C LEU A 44 6.59 5.89 -4.54
N GLY A 45 7.11 6.69 -5.48
CA GLY A 45 6.31 7.33 -6.51
C GLY A 45 6.02 6.44 -7.72
N SER A 46 6.60 5.23 -7.78
CA SER A 46 6.49 4.33 -8.93
C SER A 46 5.51 3.19 -8.65
N THR A 47 4.44 3.12 -9.44
CA THR A 47 3.46 2.03 -9.37
C THR A 47 4.13 0.66 -9.50
N ASP A 48 5.03 0.50 -10.46
CA ASP A 48 5.68 -0.79 -10.73
C ASP A 48 6.58 -1.24 -9.58
N LYS A 49 7.30 -0.29 -8.96
CA LYS A 49 8.14 -0.57 -7.82
C LYS A 49 7.31 -0.96 -6.60
N VAL A 50 6.24 -0.21 -6.30
CA VAL A 50 5.35 -0.54 -5.18
C VAL A 50 4.66 -1.89 -5.42
N LEU A 51 4.24 -2.21 -6.64
CA LEU A 51 3.71 -3.52 -6.99
C LEU A 51 4.75 -4.63 -6.80
N SER A 52 6.00 -4.41 -7.19
CA SER A 52 7.07 -5.40 -7.00
C SER A 52 7.29 -5.73 -5.52
N VAL A 53 7.20 -4.73 -4.64
CA VAL A 53 7.24 -4.92 -3.19
C VAL A 53 6.04 -5.74 -2.72
N ILE A 54 4.82 -5.40 -3.16
CA ILE A 54 3.62 -6.16 -2.81
C ILE A 54 3.77 -7.63 -3.21
N TYR A 55 4.27 -7.92 -4.40
CA TYR A 55 4.47 -9.30 -4.86
C TYR A 55 5.54 -10.06 -4.08
N ALA A 56 6.59 -9.36 -3.63
CA ALA A 56 7.62 -9.97 -2.81
C ALA A 56 7.13 -10.26 -1.38
N VAL A 57 6.37 -9.33 -0.78
CA VAL A 57 5.93 -9.44 0.62
C VAL A 57 4.64 -10.25 0.78
N LYS A 58 3.79 -10.27 -0.26
CA LYS A 58 2.49 -10.97 -0.28
C LYS A 58 2.36 -11.85 -1.54
N PRO A 59 3.22 -12.88 -1.69
CA PRO A 59 3.16 -13.76 -2.86
C PRO A 59 1.82 -14.47 -2.94
N GLY A 60 1.26 -14.53 -4.16
CA GLY A 60 -0.03 -15.19 -4.45
C GLY A 60 -1.27 -14.39 -4.11
N TRP A 61 -1.14 -13.19 -3.52
CA TRP A 61 -2.29 -12.32 -3.26
C TRP A 61 -2.75 -11.63 -4.53
N SER A 62 -4.06 -11.40 -4.64
CA SER A 62 -4.61 -10.61 -5.75
C SER A 62 -4.62 -9.13 -5.41
N VAL A 63 -4.31 -8.31 -6.42
CA VAL A 63 -4.32 -6.85 -6.36
C VAL A 63 -5.46 -6.35 -7.25
N THR A 64 -6.43 -5.65 -6.65
CA THR A 64 -7.51 -4.99 -7.38
C THR A 64 -7.31 -3.48 -7.31
N ILE A 65 -7.31 -2.83 -8.47
CA ILE A 65 -7.13 -1.38 -8.60
C ILE A 65 -8.38 -0.79 -9.24
N ARG A 66 -8.91 0.26 -8.62
CA ARG A 66 -10.03 1.05 -9.17
C ARG A 66 -9.66 2.53 -9.09
N GLY A 67 -9.91 3.25 -10.17
CA GLY A 67 -9.81 4.70 -10.25
C GLY A 67 -11.03 5.28 -10.94
N ASN A 68 -11.32 6.55 -10.70
CA ASN A 68 -12.37 7.30 -11.36
C ASN A 68 -11.76 8.43 -12.20
N ALA A 69 -11.78 8.27 -13.52
CA ALA A 69 -11.24 9.24 -14.47
C ALA A 69 -11.98 10.59 -14.48
N ALA A 70 -13.20 10.66 -13.93
CA ALA A 70 -13.97 11.90 -13.83
C ALA A 70 -13.62 12.74 -12.58
N MET A 71 -12.83 12.19 -11.65
CA MET A 71 -12.45 12.88 -10.42
C MET A 71 -11.01 13.44 -10.54
N PRO A 72 -10.72 14.63 -9.98
CA PRO A 72 -9.36 15.16 -9.94
C PRO A 72 -8.39 14.15 -9.30
N ASN A 73 -7.23 13.93 -9.93
CA ASN A 73 -6.22 12.97 -9.45
C ASN A 73 -6.68 11.49 -9.45
N GLY A 74 -7.79 11.16 -10.13
CA GLY A 74 -8.19 9.78 -10.37
C GLY A 74 -8.75 9.01 -9.16
N HIS A 75 -8.70 9.56 -7.93
CA HIS A 75 -9.19 8.96 -6.68
C HIS A 75 -9.05 7.43 -6.65
N TRP A 76 -7.83 6.98 -6.46
CA TRP A 76 -7.49 5.58 -6.55
C TRP A 76 -7.85 4.84 -5.27
N SER A 77 -8.36 3.61 -5.43
CA SER A 77 -8.48 2.63 -4.37
C SER A 77 -7.79 1.35 -4.81
N CYS A 78 -6.98 0.79 -3.91
CA CYS A 78 -6.37 -0.51 -4.06
C CYS A 78 -6.91 -1.47 -2.99
N THR A 79 -7.16 -2.71 -3.38
CA THR A 79 -7.52 -3.80 -2.48
C THR A 79 -6.57 -4.96 -2.65
N LEU A 80 -6.00 -5.43 -1.53
CA LEU A 80 -5.15 -6.60 -1.42
C LEU A 80 -5.90 -7.70 -0.68
N ARG A 81 -5.97 -8.89 -1.28
CA ARG A 81 -6.64 -10.07 -0.70
C ARG A 81 -5.86 -11.35 -1.00
N LYS A 82 -5.86 -12.29 -0.06
CA LYS A 82 -5.10 -13.55 -0.12
C LYS A 82 -5.61 -14.52 -1.20
N THR A 83 -6.90 -14.48 -1.51
CA THR A 83 -7.59 -15.42 -2.41
C THR A 83 -8.71 -14.68 -3.14
N SER A 84 -8.95 -15.00 -4.42
CA SER A 84 -9.96 -14.35 -5.27
C SER A 84 -11.35 -15.00 -5.22
N ALA A 85 -11.49 -16.17 -4.57
CA ALA A 85 -12.57 -17.12 -4.83
C ALA A 85 -13.63 -17.32 -3.73
N SER A 86 -13.47 -16.76 -2.52
CA SER A 86 -14.48 -16.89 -1.46
C SER A 86 -14.90 -15.51 -0.93
N ASP A 87 -16.21 -15.31 -0.74
CA ASP A 87 -16.80 -14.10 -0.16
C ASP A 87 -16.56 -13.98 1.36
N ASP A 88 -16.04 -15.05 1.98
CA ASP A 88 -15.69 -15.13 3.42
C ASP A 88 -14.22 -14.82 3.72
N ASP A 89 -13.41 -14.48 2.71
CA ASP A 89 -11.99 -14.19 2.94
C ASP A 89 -11.77 -12.74 3.40
N GLU A 90 -10.98 -12.61 4.47
CA GLU A 90 -10.64 -11.36 5.15
C GLU A 90 -10.12 -10.32 4.14
N TYR A 91 -10.77 -9.16 4.06
CA TYR A 91 -10.27 -8.01 3.30
C TYR A 91 -9.08 -7.42 4.06
N ILE A 92 -7.86 -7.80 3.68
CA ILE A 92 -6.70 -7.58 4.55
C ILE A 92 -6.07 -6.18 4.34
N GLY A 93 -6.16 -5.59 3.13
CA GLY A 93 -5.68 -4.22 2.89
C GLY A 93 -6.49 -3.45 1.87
N ILE A 94 -7.21 -2.41 2.31
CA ILE A 94 -7.91 -1.46 1.42
C ILE A 94 -7.28 -0.08 1.59
N GLY A 95 -6.55 0.37 0.58
CA GLY A 95 -5.87 1.67 0.56
C GLY A 95 -6.51 2.62 -0.44
N ARG A 96 -6.50 3.92 -0.13
CA ARG A 96 -6.98 5.01 -1.00
C ARG A 96 -5.90 6.06 -1.19
N GLY A 97 -5.97 6.84 -2.26
CA GLY A 97 -5.03 7.94 -2.43
C GLY A 97 -5.23 8.79 -3.68
N PRO A 98 -4.55 9.94 -3.73
CA PRO A 98 -4.58 10.85 -4.88
C PRO A 98 -3.81 10.29 -6.08
N THR A 99 -3.01 9.25 -5.92
CA THR A 99 -2.31 8.59 -7.02
C THR A 99 -2.35 7.08 -6.79
N LEU A 100 -2.16 6.31 -7.87
CA LEU A 100 -2.11 4.86 -7.77
C LEU A 100 -1.04 4.36 -6.78
N PRO A 101 0.23 4.85 -6.81
CA PRO A 101 1.24 4.50 -5.81
C PRO A 101 0.80 4.78 -4.37
N HIS A 102 0.13 5.90 -4.09
CA HIS A 102 -0.36 6.20 -2.74
C HIS A 102 -1.38 5.16 -2.27
N SER A 103 -2.36 4.84 -3.12
CA SER A 103 -3.38 3.84 -2.77
C SER A 103 -2.78 2.44 -2.56
N LEU A 104 -1.74 2.09 -3.32
CA LEU A 104 -1.02 0.83 -3.16
C LEU A 104 -0.21 0.79 -1.86
N LEU A 105 0.51 1.87 -1.52
CA LEU A 105 1.28 1.98 -0.28
C LEU A 105 0.36 1.88 0.94
N ALA A 106 -0.75 2.62 0.95
CA ALA A 106 -1.74 2.54 2.02
C ALA A 106 -2.33 1.12 2.17
N ALA A 107 -2.65 0.48 1.05
CA ALA A 107 -3.18 -0.89 1.05
C ALA A 107 -2.16 -1.89 1.59
N LEU A 108 -0.89 -1.76 1.18
CA LEU A 108 0.22 -2.58 1.67
C LEU A 108 0.41 -2.41 3.17
N LEU A 109 0.50 -1.17 3.68
CA LEU A 109 0.67 -0.89 5.11
C LEU A 109 -0.49 -1.46 5.95
N LYS A 110 -1.74 -1.33 5.48
CA LYS A 110 -2.89 -1.97 6.13
C LYS A 110 -2.77 -3.50 6.11
N ALA A 111 -2.41 -4.08 4.98
CA ALA A 111 -2.21 -5.53 4.88
C ALA A 111 -1.12 -6.02 5.84
N LEU A 112 -0.02 -5.28 5.96
CA LEU A 112 1.05 -5.55 6.92
C LEU A 112 0.57 -5.44 8.36
N SER A 113 -0.26 -4.45 8.69
CA SER A 113 -0.74 -4.23 10.05
C SER A 113 -1.45 -5.46 10.64
N VAL A 114 -2.17 -6.23 9.84
CA VAL A 114 -2.96 -7.37 10.31
C VAL A 114 -2.26 -8.72 10.11
N SER A 115 -1.11 -8.74 9.42
CA SER A 115 -0.36 -9.96 9.12
C SER A 115 1.09 -9.95 9.59
N ALA A 116 1.46 -8.98 10.42
CA ALA A 116 2.72 -8.92 11.16
C ALA A 116 2.71 -9.87 12.37
#